data_AF-A3XHI1-F1
#
_entry.id   AF-A3XHI1-F1
#
_cell.length_a   1.000
_cell.length_b   1.000
_cell.length_c   1.000
_cell.angle_alpha   90.00
_cell.angle_beta   90.00
_cell.angle_gamma   90.00
#
_symmetry.space_group_name_H-M   'P 1'
#
loop_
_entity.id
_entity.type
_entity.pdbx_description
1 polymer ?
#
loop_
_entity_poly.entity_id
_entity_poly.type
_entity_poly.pdbx_seq_one_letter_code
_entity_poly.pdbx_strand_id
1 'polypeptide(L)'
;MKTFAIVLLLAFVSFNACKSADKKIKGPKGEYVVQAVQGDTVSDKKITLIFDPEKGQVSGKGVCNSYSATYVVSENNIKFSPAMATKMMCPEGTSVEYNFFQALLKASNFSFDKSVLELYNADEELILTAK
;
A
#
# COMPACT_ATOMS: atom_id res chain seq x y z
N MET A 1 -33.24 -61.50 33.36
CA MET A 1 -34.23 -60.82 32.48
C MET A 1 -33.71 -59.40 32.28
N LYS A 2 -33.09 -59.15 31.11
CA LYS A 2 -33.54 -58.17 30.10
C LYS A 2 -33.63 -56.76 30.71
N THR A 3 -32.75 -55.82 30.39
CA THR A 3 -32.64 -55.23 29.06
C THR A 3 -31.28 -54.55 28.83
N PHE A 4 -30.65 -54.88 27.70
CA PHE A 4 -29.67 -54.03 27.03
C PHE A 4 -30.39 -52.80 26.47
N ALA A 5 -29.89 -51.60 26.74
CA ALA A 5 -30.22 -50.40 25.98
C ALA A 5 -28.92 -49.81 25.45
N ILE A 6 -28.65 -50.12 24.19
CA ILE A 6 -27.65 -49.49 23.34
C ILE A 6 -28.10 -48.04 23.15
N VAL A 7 -27.33 -47.07 23.65
CA VAL A 7 -27.52 -45.66 23.29
C VAL A 7 -26.42 -45.27 22.31
N LEU A 8 -26.90 -44.86 21.15
CA LEU A 8 -26.21 -44.47 19.94
C LEU A 8 -25.08 -43.45 20.20
N LEU A 9 -23.91 -43.74 19.63
CA LEU A 9 -22.76 -42.83 19.55
C LEU A 9 -23.11 -41.68 18.59
N LEU A 10 -23.50 -40.50 19.09
CA LEU A 10 -23.56 -39.28 18.29
C LEU A 10 -22.15 -38.70 18.18
N ALA A 11 -21.42 -39.10 17.14
CA ALA A 11 -20.22 -38.39 16.72
C ALA A 11 -20.65 -37.00 16.21
N PHE A 12 -20.57 -35.99 17.09
CA PHE A 12 -20.56 -34.59 16.67
C PHE A 12 -19.27 -34.36 15.89
N VAL A 13 -19.31 -34.63 14.58
CA VAL A 13 -18.31 -34.13 13.65
C VAL A 13 -18.57 -32.63 13.55
N SER A 14 -17.99 -31.86 14.47
CA SER A 14 -17.83 -30.43 14.29
C SER A 14 -16.91 -30.25 13.08
N PHE A 15 -17.52 -30.15 11.90
CA PHE A 15 -16.92 -29.46 10.77
C PHE A 15 -16.71 -28.03 11.25
N ASN A 16 -15.54 -27.77 11.82
CA ASN A 16 -14.96 -26.45 11.81
C ASN A 16 -14.82 -26.11 10.33
N ALA A 17 -15.87 -25.53 9.75
CA ALA A 17 -15.75 -24.75 8.55
C ALA A 17 -14.68 -23.72 8.88
N CYS A 18 -13.47 -23.95 8.37
CA CYS A 18 -12.45 -22.94 8.29
C CYS A 18 -13.14 -21.75 7.64
N LYS A 19 -13.47 -20.72 8.43
CA LYS A 19 -13.72 -19.39 7.90
C LYS A 19 -12.53 -19.14 7.00
N SER A 20 -12.77 -19.10 5.69
CA SER A 20 -11.78 -18.61 4.74
C SER A 20 -11.36 -17.26 5.30
N ALA A 21 -10.15 -17.19 5.83
CA ALA A 21 -9.62 -15.97 6.37
C ALA A 21 -9.60 -15.01 5.18
N ASP A 22 -10.46 -14.00 5.19
CA ASP A 22 -10.33 -12.85 4.32
C ASP A 22 -8.86 -12.47 4.36
N LYS A 23 -8.18 -12.60 3.22
CA LYS A 23 -6.84 -12.04 3.04
C LYS A 23 -7.05 -10.53 3.16
N LYS A 24 -7.07 -10.01 4.39
CA LYS A 24 -6.97 -8.58 4.65
C LYS A 24 -5.66 -8.17 4.02
N ILE A 25 -5.73 -7.55 2.84
CA ILE A 25 -4.53 -7.00 2.23
C ILE A 25 -4.06 -5.92 3.20
N LYS A 26 -2.96 -6.22 3.89
CA LYS A 26 -2.25 -5.29 4.74
C LYS A 26 -1.45 -4.38 3.81
N GLY A 27 -1.67 -3.08 3.87
CA GLY A 27 -0.98 -2.10 3.02
C GLY A 27 -1.87 -0.94 2.57
N PRO A 28 -1.28 0.05 1.88
CA PRO A 28 -2.02 1.16 1.27
C PRO A 28 -2.96 0.68 0.18
N LYS A 29 -4.13 1.33 0.11
CA LYS A 29 -5.18 1.05 -0.87
C LYS A 29 -5.94 2.32 -1.21
N GLY A 30 -6.40 2.41 -2.46
CA GLY A 30 -7.15 3.57 -2.91
C GLY A 30 -6.26 4.76 -3.24
N GLU A 31 -6.86 5.94 -3.27
CA GLU A 31 -6.22 7.18 -3.71
C GLU A 31 -5.75 8.01 -2.52
N TYR A 32 -4.55 8.58 -2.67
CA TYR A 32 -3.95 9.55 -1.76
C TYR A 32 -3.40 10.73 -2.56
N VAL A 33 -3.40 11.90 -1.94
CA VAL A 33 -2.71 13.11 -2.40
C VAL A 33 -1.45 13.32 -1.58
N VAL A 34 -0.32 13.50 -2.24
CA VAL A 34 0.97 13.72 -1.58
C VAL A 34 0.99 15.09 -0.92
N GLN A 35 1.34 15.10 0.37
CA GLN A 35 1.40 16.29 1.20
C GLN A 35 2.82 16.84 1.29
N ALA A 36 3.81 15.96 1.52
CA ALA A 36 5.21 16.32 1.58
C ALA A 36 6.12 15.24 0.98
N VAL A 37 7.26 15.67 0.44
CA VAL A 37 8.33 14.82 -0.11
C VAL A 37 9.67 15.34 0.42
N GLN A 38 10.44 14.48 1.09
CA GLN A 38 11.75 14.82 1.67
C GLN A 38 11.73 16.10 2.54
N GLY A 39 10.63 16.35 3.26
CA GLY A 39 10.44 17.53 4.10
C GLY A 39 9.84 18.75 3.40
N ASP A 40 9.84 18.80 2.06
CA ASP A 40 9.21 19.89 1.31
C ASP A 40 7.69 19.68 1.20
N THR A 41 6.92 20.71 1.50
CA THR A 41 5.45 20.69 1.33
C THR A 41 5.10 20.85 -0.15
N VAL A 42 4.31 19.90 -0.68
CA VAL A 42 3.97 19.81 -2.11
C VAL A 42 2.47 19.63 -2.38
N SER A 43 1.62 19.85 -1.37
CA SER A 43 0.17 19.63 -1.49
C SER A 43 -0.52 20.47 -2.56
N ASP A 44 0.07 21.62 -2.93
CA ASP A 44 -0.41 22.48 -4.02
C ASP A 44 -0.17 21.86 -5.41
N LYS A 45 0.78 20.91 -5.53
CA LYS A 45 1.13 20.23 -6.79
C LYS A 45 0.16 19.12 -7.16
N LYS A 46 -0.71 18.71 -6.25
CA LYS A 46 -1.74 17.67 -6.46
C LYS A 46 -1.18 16.36 -7.03
N ILE A 47 -0.01 15.95 -6.55
CA ILE A 47 0.59 14.65 -6.89
C ILE A 47 -0.27 13.55 -6.27
N THR A 48 -0.59 12.50 -7.02
CA THR A 48 -1.46 11.41 -6.56
C THR A 48 -0.77 10.06 -6.51
N LEU A 49 -1.22 9.22 -5.58
CA LEU A 49 -0.86 7.82 -5.39
C LEU A 49 -2.14 6.99 -5.36
N ILE A 50 -2.35 6.15 -6.36
CA ILE A 50 -3.51 5.27 -6.49
C ILE A 50 -3.01 3.84 -6.37
N PHE A 51 -3.25 3.22 -5.21
CA PHE A 51 -2.82 1.85 -4.90
C PHE A 51 -3.91 0.84 -5.28
N ASP A 52 -3.55 -0.06 -6.20
CA ASP A 52 -4.30 -1.25 -6.57
C ASP A 52 -3.61 -2.49 -5.94
N PRO A 53 -4.07 -2.94 -4.76
CA PRO A 53 -3.47 -4.07 -4.07
C PRO A 53 -3.73 -5.42 -4.74
N GLU A 54 -4.78 -5.53 -5.56
CA GLU A 54 -5.07 -6.76 -6.29
C GLU A 54 -4.07 -6.97 -7.42
N LYS A 55 -3.63 -5.88 -8.06
CA LYS A 55 -2.60 -5.91 -9.11
C LYS A 55 -1.17 -5.72 -8.61
N GLY A 56 -0.98 -5.32 -7.35
CA GLY A 56 0.32 -4.91 -6.82
C GLY A 56 0.90 -3.72 -7.57
N GLN A 57 0.03 -2.75 -7.94
CA GLN A 57 0.40 -1.59 -8.75
C GLN A 57 0.04 -0.29 -8.05
N VAL A 58 0.95 0.67 -8.08
CA VAL A 58 0.68 2.07 -7.75
C VAL A 58 0.74 2.90 -9.03
N SER A 59 -0.17 3.84 -9.18
CA SER A 59 -0.21 4.75 -10.33
C SER A 59 -0.66 6.13 -9.91
N GLY A 60 -0.54 7.11 -10.79
CA GLY A 60 -1.08 8.44 -10.52
C GLY A 60 -0.52 9.52 -11.42
N LYS A 61 -0.68 10.76 -10.96
CA LYS A 61 -0.18 11.97 -11.58
C LYS A 61 0.98 12.50 -10.73
N GLY A 62 2.16 12.63 -11.33
CA GLY A 62 3.26 13.44 -10.81
C GLY A 62 2.99 14.93 -10.98
N VAL A 63 4.02 15.77 -11.00
CA VAL A 63 3.84 17.21 -11.25
C VAL A 63 3.54 17.46 -12.72
N CYS A 64 4.26 16.78 -13.61
CA CYS A 64 4.15 16.92 -15.05
C CYS A 64 3.60 15.64 -15.68
N ASN A 65 4.12 14.49 -15.26
CA ASN A 65 3.94 13.22 -15.93
C ASN A 65 2.94 12.33 -15.21
N SER A 66 2.22 11.52 -15.96
CA SER A 66 1.51 10.37 -15.37
C SER A 66 2.49 9.22 -15.21
N TYR A 67 2.32 8.40 -14.18
CA TYR A 67 3.25 7.33 -13.87
C TYR A 67 2.55 6.06 -13.38
N SER A 68 3.29 4.95 -13.43
CA SER A 68 2.96 3.71 -12.75
C SER A 68 4.22 2.98 -12.27
N ALA A 69 4.07 2.21 -11.21
CA ALA A 69 5.09 1.32 -10.67
C ALA A 69 4.41 0.08 -10.07
N THR A 70 5.13 -1.03 -9.97
CA THR A 70 4.68 -2.14 -9.13
C THR A 70 5.15 -1.92 -7.71
N TYR A 71 4.47 -2.55 -6.76
CA TYR A 71 4.90 -2.57 -5.37
C TYR A 71 4.58 -3.91 -4.72
N VAL A 72 5.35 -4.24 -3.69
CA VAL A 72 5.13 -5.40 -2.84
C VAL A 72 5.07 -4.96 -1.39
N VAL A 73 4.19 -5.60 -0.61
CA VAL A 73 4.05 -5.36 0.82
C VAL A 73 4.30 -6.65 1.59
N SER A 74 5.12 -6.56 2.64
CA SER A 74 5.36 -7.63 3.60
C SER A 74 5.33 -7.05 5.01
N GLU A 75 4.24 -7.33 5.73
CA GLU A 75 3.95 -6.73 7.04
C GLU A 75 3.85 -5.20 6.93
N ASN A 76 4.84 -4.49 7.46
CA ASN A 76 4.99 -3.03 7.39
C ASN A 76 5.98 -2.60 6.29
N ASN A 77 6.73 -3.54 5.71
CA ASN A 77 7.66 -3.21 4.64
C ASN A 77 6.91 -2.97 3.33
N ILE A 78 7.37 -2.00 2.56
CA ILE A 78 6.90 -1.72 1.21
C ILE A 78 8.10 -1.49 0.30
N LYS A 79 8.05 -2.03 -0.91
CA LYS A 79 9.08 -1.80 -1.92
C LYS A 79 8.44 -1.53 -3.25
N PHE A 80 8.86 -0.46 -3.91
CA PHE A 80 8.39 -0.07 -5.23
C PHE A 80 9.41 -0.47 -6.29
N SER A 81 8.94 -0.78 -7.50
CA SER A 81 9.78 -0.78 -8.68
C SER A 81 10.14 0.65 -9.09
N PRO A 82 11.16 0.84 -9.96
CA PRO A 82 11.31 2.10 -10.66
C PRO A 82 10.00 2.51 -11.34
N ALA A 83 9.64 3.78 -11.22
CA ALA A 83 8.44 4.32 -11.85
C ALA A 83 8.65 4.45 -13.36
N MET A 84 7.66 3.99 -14.12
CA MET A 84 7.52 4.31 -15.54
C MET A 84 6.64 5.54 -15.65
N ALA A 85 7.15 6.58 -16.32
CA ALA A 85 6.44 7.84 -16.48
C ALA A 85 6.36 8.26 -17.96
N THR A 86 5.34 9.04 -18.30
CA THR A 86 5.29 9.74 -19.58
C THR A 86 6.44 10.74 -19.71
N LYS A 87 6.66 11.29 -20.91
CA LYS A 87 7.63 12.37 -21.15
C LYS A 87 6.94 13.59 -21.74
N MET A 88 6.23 14.33 -20.89
CA MET A 88 5.65 15.63 -21.24
C MET A 88 6.70 16.73 -21.05
N MET A 89 6.66 17.75 -21.90
CA MET A 89 7.49 18.94 -21.75
C MET A 89 6.79 19.92 -20.82
N CYS A 90 7.25 20.04 -19.57
CA CYS A 90 6.78 21.03 -18.62
C CYS A 90 7.92 21.98 -18.21
N PRO A 91 7.70 23.30 -18.21
CA PRO A 91 8.71 24.27 -17.79
C PRO A 91 8.95 24.28 -16.27
N GLU A 92 8.03 23.75 -15.45
CA GLU A 92 8.10 23.84 -13.99
C GLU A 92 7.95 22.47 -13.30
N GLY A 93 8.52 22.34 -12.09
CA GLY A 93 8.21 21.23 -11.17
C GLY A 93 8.96 19.92 -11.38
N THR A 94 9.97 19.89 -12.27
CA THR A 94 10.75 18.68 -12.59
C THR A 94 11.57 18.16 -11.42
N SER A 95 12.11 19.04 -10.57
CA SER A 95 12.86 18.65 -9.37
C SER A 95 11.97 17.96 -8.33
N VAL A 96 10.77 18.49 -8.09
CA VAL A 96 9.80 17.89 -7.17
C VAL A 96 9.33 16.54 -7.68
N GLU A 97 9.04 16.41 -8.97
CA GLU A 97 8.68 15.12 -9.58
C GLU A 97 9.81 14.09 -9.48
N TYR A 98 11.05 14.51 -9.72
CA TYR A 98 12.22 13.66 -9.52
C TYR A 98 12.35 13.20 -8.05
N ASN A 99 12.25 14.13 -7.10
CA ASN A 99 12.33 13.83 -5.67
C ASN A 99 11.21 12.88 -5.21
N PHE A 100 10.01 13.05 -5.77
CA PHE A 100 8.88 12.15 -5.55
C PHE A 100 9.18 10.73 -6.02
N PHE A 101 9.65 10.55 -7.26
CA PHE A 101 10.01 9.22 -7.75
C PHE A 101 11.19 8.60 -6.98
N GLN A 102 12.16 9.41 -6.55
CA GLN A 102 13.23 8.94 -5.68
C GLN A 102 12.73 8.52 -4.30
N ALA A 103 11.76 9.23 -3.73
CA ALA A 103 11.15 8.85 -2.46
C ALA A 103 10.43 7.49 -2.57
N LEU A 104 9.65 7.27 -3.65
CA LEU A 104 9.04 5.96 -3.89
C LEU A 104 10.09 4.86 -4.04
N LEU A 105 11.18 5.11 -4.78
CA LEU A 105 12.23 4.12 -4.98
C LEU A 105 13.01 3.77 -3.70
N LYS A 106 13.16 4.74 -2.79
CA LYS A 106 13.88 4.58 -1.51
C LYS A 106 13.00 4.06 -0.37
N ALA A 107 11.68 4.12 -0.51
CA ALA A 107 10.77 3.64 0.52
C ALA A 107 11.01 2.15 0.80
N SER A 108 11.14 1.84 2.09
CA SER A 108 11.35 0.49 2.62
C SER A 108 10.24 0.08 3.57
N ASN A 109 9.61 1.05 4.25
CA ASN A 109 8.65 0.84 5.31
C ASN A 109 7.49 1.85 5.19
N PHE A 110 6.32 1.48 5.68
CA PHE A 110 5.17 2.39 5.76
C PHE A 110 4.47 2.32 7.11
N SER A 111 3.82 3.42 7.45
CA SER A 111 2.92 3.53 8.59
C SER A 111 1.65 4.30 8.18
N PHE A 112 0.64 4.19 9.03
CA PHE A 112 -0.55 5.03 8.97
C PHE A 112 -0.68 5.79 10.28
N ASP A 113 -0.52 7.11 10.25
CA ASP A 113 -0.98 7.98 11.34
C ASP A 113 -2.39 8.50 10.99
N LYS A 114 -3.40 7.96 11.68
CA LYS A 114 -4.83 8.18 11.40
C LYS A 114 -5.19 7.83 9.95
N SER A 115 -5.22 8.82 9.07
CA SER A 115 -5.55 8.68 7.64
C SER A 115 -4.40 9.12 6.74
N VAL A 116 -3.24 9.44 7.31
CA VAL A 116 -2.04 9.84 6.58
C VAL A 116 -1.18 8.60 6.37
N LEU A 117 -0.89 8.30 5.11
CA LEU A 117 0.15 7.37 4.71
C LEU A 117 1.51 8.04 4.90
N GLU A 118 2.40 7.36 5.59
CA GLU A 118 3.79 7.76 5.80
C GLU A 118 4.70 6.70 5.19
N LEU A 119 5.67 7.13 4.38
CA LEU A 119 6.72 6.27 3.84
C LEU A 119 8.07 6.64 4.43
N TYR A 120 8.81 5.61 4.82
CA TYR A 120 10.11 5.72 5.44
C TYR A 120 11.18 5.06 4.57
N ASN A 121 12.40 5.58 4.60
CA ASN A 121 13.55 4.93 3.97
C ASN A 121 14.15 3.85 4.89
N ALA A 122 15.21 3.19 4.42
CA ALA A 122 15.91 2.14 5.18
C ALA A 122 16.56 2.64 6.48
N ASP A 123 16.81 3.95 6.58
CA ASP A 123 17.39 4.60 7.75
C ASP A 123 16.31 5.10 8.74
N GLU A 124 15.05 4.68 8.53
CA GLU A 124 13.87 5.06 9.32
C GLU A 124 13.50 6.55 9.26
N GLU A 125 14.00 7.27 8.25
CA GLU A 125 13.64 8.68 8.02
C GLU A 125 12.32 8.78 7.24
N LEU A 126 11.44 9.69 7.67
CA LEU A 126 10.21 10.00 6.97
C LEU A 126 10.51 10.76 5.67
N ILE A 127 10.19 10.16 4.53
CA ILE A 127 10.53 10.70 3.20
C ILE A 127 9.32 11.10 2.37
N LEU A 128 8.12 10.64 2.72
CA LEU A 128 6.89 11.02 2.02
C LEU A 128 5.67 10.91 2.93
N THR A 129 4.75 11.88 2.84
CA THR A 129 3.42 11.81 3.47
C THR A 129 2.32 12.02 2.43
N ALA A 130 1.20 11.30 2.57
CA ALA A 130 0.05 11.42 1.67
C ALA A 130 -1.28 11.16 2.41
N LYS A 131 -2.38 11.78 1.97
CA LYS A 131 -3.70 11.68 2.62
C LYS A 131 -4.85 11.52 1.64
#